data_AF-A0A2K8T4U2-F1
#
_entry.id   AF-A0A2K8T4U2-F1
#
_cell.length_a   1.000
_cell.length_b   1.000
_cell.length_c   1.000
_cell.angle_alpha   90.00
_cell.angle_beta   90.00
_cell.angle_gamma   90.00
#
_symmetry.space_group_name_H-M   'P 1'
#
loop_
_entity.id
_entity.type
_entity.pdbx_description
1 polymer ?
#
loop_
_entity_poly.entity_id
_entity_poly.type
_entity_poly.pdbx_seq_one_letter_code
_entity_poly.pdbx_strand_id
1 'polypeptide(L)'
;MLRSLNENPEKGFLGGEGFIYPRGVGLIQYWRSFEDLERFARNPADAHLKAWQRFNQGIGADGSVGIWHETYLIEPGKYKAIYGNMPVFGLAAATKHVPAMGRKETVRRPLGGDGEPAVSSPAIQPPN
;
A
#
# COMPACT_ATOMS: atom_id res chain seq x y z
N MET A 1 -16.27 -4.56 0.06
CA MET A 1 -15.36 -3.88 -0.90
C MET A 1 -14.11 -4.71 -1.14
N LEU A 2 -13.21 -4.83 -0.15
CA LEU A 2 -11.94 -5.56 -0.31
C LEU A 2 -12.08 -7.03 -0.74
N ARG A 3 -13.07 -7.75 -0.22
CA ARG A 3 -13.40 -9.11 -0.69
C ARG A 3 -13.62 -9.15 -2.20
N SER A 4 -14.46 -8.25 -2.73
CA SER A 4 -14.73 -8.18 -4.17
C SER A 4 -13.47 -7.83 -4.96
N LEU A 5 -12.62 -6.94 -4.45
CA LEU A 5 -11.33 -6.65 -5.10
C LEU A 5 -10.40 -7.87 -5.14
N ASN A 6 -10.34 -8.65 -4.05
CA ASN A 6 -9.55 -9.88 -4.01
C ASN A 6 -10.09 -10.97 -4.93
N GLU A 7 -11.41 -11.05 -5.11
CA GLU A 7 -12.07 -12.02 -6.00
C GLU A 7 -12.01 -11.61 -7.49
N ASN A 8 -11.61 -10.37 -7.79
CA ASN A 8 -11.62 -9.78 -9.14
C ASN A 8 -10.25 -9.12 -9.46
N PRO A 9 -9.18 -9.92 -9.61
CA PRO A 9 -7.81 -9.41 -9.75
C PRO A 9 -7.58 -8.57 -11.02
N GLU A 10 -8.43 -8.71 -12.03
CA GLU A 10 -8.41 -7.90 -13.25
C GLU A 10 -8.62 -6.40 -12.97
N LYS A 11 -9.26 -6.06 -11.84
CA LYS A 11 -9.46 -4.68 -11.38
C LYS A 11 -8.17 -3.99 -10.95
N GLY A 12 -7.05 -4.70 -10.85
CA GLY A 12 -5.73 -4.11 -10.61
C GLY A 12 -5.40 -3.84 -9.14
N PHE A 13 -6.21 -4.35 -8.21
CA PHE A 13 -5.89 -4.36 -6.78
C PHE A 13 -4.80 -5.40 -6.50
N LEU A 14 -3.71 -4.98 -5.88
CA LEU A 14 -2.56 -5.82 -5.55
C LEU A 14 -2.59 -6.33 -4.10
N GLY A 15 -3.42 -5.72 -3.24
CA GLY A 15 -3.54 -6.06 -1.83
C GLY A 15 -3.66 -4.82 -0.96
N GLY A 16 -3.82 -5.02 0.35
CA GLY A 16 -3.94 -3.92 1.30
C GLY A 16 -3.87 -4.38 2.74
N GLU A 17 -3.59 -3.43 3.63
CA GLU A 17 -3.34 -3.66 5.05
C GLU A 17 -4.27 -2.77 5.88
N GLY A 18 -5.02 -3.40 6.78
CA GLY A 18 -5.93 -2.71 7.69
C GLY A 18 -5.28 -2.41 9.03
N PHE A 19 -5.59 -1.24 9.60
CA PHE A 19 -5.07 -0.81 10.89
C PHE A 19 -6.20 -0.25 11.75
N ILE A 20 -6.09 -0.44 13.06
CA ILE A 20 -6.91 0.25 14.05
C ILE A 20 -5.99 1.22 14.79
N TYR A 21 -6.41 2.47 14.93
CA TYR A 21 -5.69 3.50 15.67
C TYR A 21 -6.67 4.28 16.56
N PRO A 22 -6.21 5.09 17.53
CA PRO A 22 -7.10 5.69 18.54
C PRO A 22 -8.27 6.52 17.99
N ARG A 23 -8.17 7.02 16.76
CA ARG A 23 -9.22 7.81 16.10
C ARG A 23 -9.92 7.09 14.94
N GLY A 24 -9.79 5.76 14.86
CA GLY A 24 -10.59 4.97 13.94
C GLY A 24 -9.82 3.85 13.26
N VAL A 25 -10.15 3.65 11.98
CA VAL A 25 -9.59 2.58 11.14
C VAL A 25 -8.90 3.18 9.93
N GLY A 26 -7.84 2.52 9.50
CA GLY A 26 -7.03 2.91 8.34
C GLY A 26 -6.88 1.72 7.39
N LEU A 27 -6.72 2.01 6.11
CA LEU A 27 -6.48 1.01 5.08
C LEU A 27 -5.42 1.53 4.13
N ILE A 28 -4.30 0.83 4.04
CA ILE A 28 -3.33 1.02 2.96
C ILE A 28 -3.72 0.09 1.83
N GLN A 29 -3.75 0.59 0.60
CA GLN A 29 -4.08 -0.19 -0.60
C GLN A 29 -2.97 -0.06 -1.63
N TYR A 30 -2.68 -1.15 -2.31
CA TYR A 30 -1.70 -1.21 -3.39
C TYR A 30 -2.43 -1.49 -4.70
N TRP A 31 -2.12 -0.69 -5.72
CA TRP A 31 -2.77 -0.75 -7.02
C TRP A 31 -1.72 -0.86 -8.12
N ARG A 32 -2.05 -1.61 -9.16
CA ARG A 32 -1.21 -1.77 -10.35
C ARG A 32 -1.02 -0.46 -11.10
N SER A 33 -2.05 0.37 -11.14
CA SER A 33 -1.99 1.71 -11.72
C SER A 33 -3.04 2.64 -11.11
N PHE A 34 -2.89 3.94 -11.35
CA PHE A 34 -3.88 4.92 -10.92
C PHE A 34 -5.21 4.76 -11.67
N GLU A 35 -5.16 4.40 -12.95
CA GLU A 35 -6.35 4.20 -13.80
C GLU A 35 -7.19 3.00 -13.32
N ASP A 36 -6.54 1.96 -12.80
CA ASP A 36 -7.21 0.81 -12.17
C ASP A 36 -7.97 1.24 -10.90
N LEU A 37 -7.31 2.01 -10.03
CA LEU A 37 -7.92 2.60 -8.83
C LEU A 37 -9.09 3.52 -9.20
N GLU A 38 -8.89 4.45 -10.13
CA GLU A 38 -9.91 5.43 -10.53
C GLU A 38 -11.12 4.73 -11.13
N ARG A 39 -10.89 3.74 -12.02
CA ARG A 39 -11.98 2.96 -12.63
C ARG A 39 -12.81 2.26 -11.56
N PHE A 40 -12.18 1.59 -10.61
CA PHE A 40 -12.89 0.97 -9.50
C PHE A 40 -13.66 1.99 -8.64
N ALA A 41 -13.04 3.13 -8.34
CA ALA A 41 -13.64 4.15 -7.48
C ALA A 41 -14.89 4.80 -8.09
N ARG A 42 -14.95 4.89 -9.42
CA ARG A 42 -16.01 5.57 -10.19
C ARG A 42 -17.02 4.63 -10.83
N ASN A 43 -16.77 3.33 -10.87
CA ASN A 43 -17.66 2.37 -11.52
C ASN A 43 -18.96 2.16 -10.71
N PRO A 44 -20.15 2.38 -11.29
CA PRO A 44 -21.43 2.14 -10.61
C PRO A 44 -21.69 0.69 -10.22
N ALA A 45 -21.06 -0.27 -10.91
CA ALA A 45 -21.16 -1.69 -10.59
C ALA A 45 -20.26 -2.08 -9.39
N ASP A 46 -19.33 -1.21 -8.99
CA ASP A 46 -18.41 -1.45 -7.88
C ASP A 46 -18.92 -0.81 -6.58
N ALA A 47 -18.47 -1.39 -5.46
CA ALA A 47 -19.00 -1.01 -4.14
C ALA A 47 -18.59 0.40 -3.68
N HIS A 48 -17.52 0.96 -4.25
CA HIS A 48 -16.95 2.23 -3.79
C HIS A 48 -17.90 3.42 -4.02
N LEU A 49 -18.36 3.62 -5.27
CA LEU A 49 -19.20 4.77 -5.61
C LEU A 49 -20.49 4.80 -4.78
N LYS A 50 -21.13 3.64 -4.60
CA LYS A 50 -22.36 3.52 -3.78
C LYS A 50 -22.11 3.82 -2.30
N ALA A 51 -20.97 3.40 -1.75
CA ALA A 51 -20.60 3.74 -0.38
C ALA A 51 -20.35 5.25 -0.22
N TRP A 52 -19.69 5.86 -1.21
CA TRP A 52 -19.43 7.30 -1.23
C TRP A 52 -20.72 8.14 -1.29
N GLN A 53 -21.67 7.73 -2.14
CA GLN A 53 -23.00 8.38 -2.21
C GLN A 53 -23.75 8.30 -0.88
N ARG A 54 -23.74 7.13 -0.22
CA ARG A 54 -24.36 6.95 1.11
C ARG A 54 -23.72 7.83 2.17
N PHE A 55 -22.39 7.93 2.18
CA PHE A 55 -21.67 8.81 3.11
C PHE A 55 -22.08 10.27 2.90
N ASN A 56 -22.08 10.76 1.66
CA ASN A 56 -22.46 12.15 1.36
C ASN A 56 -23.91 12.47 1.67
N GLN A 57 -24.83 11.51 1.49
CA GLN A 57 -26.24 11.69 1.83
C GLN A 57 -26.50 11.67 3.34
N GLY A 58 -25.78 10.83 4.08
CA GLY A 58 -26.02 10.62 5.51
C GLY A 58 -25.25 11.57 6.43
N ILE A 59 -23.98 11.87 6.10
CA ILE A 59 -23.06 12.67 6.92
C ILE A 59 -22.80 14.02 6.24
N GLY A 60 -22.47 13.98 4.95
CA GLY A 60 -22.15 15.19 4.19
C GLY A 60 -21.03 16.01 4.86
N ALA A 61 -21.35 17.26 5.21
CA ALA A 61 -20.43 18.19 5.86
C ALA A 61 -20.81 18.52 7.32
N ASP A 62 -21.58 17.66 7.99
CA ASP A 62 -22.04 17.92 9.36
C ASP A 62 -20.93 17.80 10.44
N GLY A 63 -19.78 17.21 10.08
CA GLY A 63 -18.61 17.06 10.94
C GLY A 63 -18.68 15.90 11.93
N SER A 64 -19.71 15.05 11.88
CA SER A 64 -19.89 13.93 12.81
C SER A 64 -18.95 12.75 12.52
N VAL A 65 -18.57 12.55 11.26
CA VAL A 65 -17.62 11.52 10.83
C VAL A 65 -16.62 12.11 9.83
N GLY A 66 -15.33 12.02 10.16
CA GLY A 66 -14.24 12.45 9.28
C GLY A 66 -13.74 11.32 8.37
N ILE A 67 -13.24 11.69 7.20
CA ILE A 67 -12.53 10.79 6.27
C ILE A 67 -11.22 11.44 5.84
N TRP A 68 -10.27 10.62 5.44
CA TRP A 68 -9.03 11.06 4.79
C TRP A 68 -8.60 10.01 3.76
N HIS A 69 -7.85 10.46 2.77
CA HIS A 69 -7.22 9.62 1.77
C HIS A 69 -5.98 10.30 1.21
N GLU A 70 -4.90 9.56 1.08
CA GLU A 70 -3.66 10.02 0.46
C GLU A 70 -3.35 9.05 -0.69
N THR A 71 -3.22 9.59 -1.90
CA THR A 71 -2.95 8.78 -3.09
C THR A 71 -1.60 9.21 -3.68
N TYR A 72 -0.70 8.26 -3.81
CA TYR A 72 0.64 8.49 -4.35
C TYR A 72 0.82 7.71 -5.65
N LEU A 73 1.08 8.43 -6.74
CA LEU A 73 1.55 7.82 -7.98
C LEU A 73 3.06 7.65 -7.87
N ILE A 74 3.52 6.41 -7.94
CA ILE A 74 4.93 6.04 -7.78
C ILE A 74 5.41 5.45 -9.09
N GLU A 75 6.43 6.08 -9.69
CA GLU A 75 7.08 5.55 -10.89
C GLU A 75 7.86 4.25 -10.59
N PRO A 76 7.98 3.35 -11.58
CA PRO A 76 8.81 2.16 -11.44
C PRO A 76 10.24 2.50 -10.97
N GLY A 77 10.68 1.84 -9.90
CA GLY A 77 12.01 2.06 -9.32
C GLY A 77 12.15 3.31 -8.43
N LYS A 78 11.13 4.19 -8.37
CA LYS A 78 11.11 5.38 -7.50
C LYS A 78 10.51 5.09 -6.12
N TYR A 79 10.67 3.87 -5.63
CA TYR A 79 10.27 3.48 -4.27
C TYR A 79 11.25 2.49 -3.66
N LYS A 80 11.24 2.45 -2.35
CA LYS A 80 11.93 1.42 -1.58
C LYS A 80 11.17 1.12 -0.29
N ALA A 81 11.00 -0.16 -0.02
CA ALA A 81 10.48 -0.66 1.26
C ALA A 81 11.44 -1.75 1.76
N ILE A 82 11.78 -1.69 3.05
CA ILE A 82 12.64 -2.67 3.72
C ILE A 82 11.84 -3.27 4.86
N TYR A 83 11.92 -4.58 5.01
CA TYR A 83 11.24 -5.36 6.04
C TYR A 83 12.31 -6.15 6.79
N GLY A 84 12.36 -6.02 8.11
CA GLY A 84 13.33 -6.72 8.95
C GLY A 84 12.64 -7.40 10.11
N ASN A 85 12.89 -8.70 10.31
CA ASN A 85 12.35 -9.51 11.41
C ASN A 85 10.82 -9.43 11.57
N MET A 86 10.09 -9.36 10.45
CA MET A 86 8.63 -9.29 10.44
C MET A 86 8.05 -10.17 9.33
N PRO A 87 6.77 -10.60 9.44
CA PRO A 87 6.09 -11.28 8.34
C PRO A 87 6.09 -10.45 7.05
N VAL A 88 5.88 -11.13 5.91
CA VAL A 88 5.72 -10.45 4.62
C VAL A 88 4.48 -9.56 4.70
N PHE A 89 4.66 -8.28 4.41
CA PHE A 89 3.68 -7.22 4.67
C PHE A 89 3.74 -6.15 3.59
N GLY A 90 2.66 -5.39 3.42
CA GLY A 90 2.67 -4.16 2.63
C GLY A 90 3.09 -4.37 1.16
N LEU A 91 3.98 -3.52 0.64
CA LEU A 91 4.50 -3.65 -0.73
C LEU A 91 5.18 -5.00 -0.99
N ALA A 92 5.77 -5.66 0.01
CA ALA A 92 6.37 -6.98 -0.19
C ALA A 92 5.32 -8.08 -0.38
N ALA A 93 4.14 -7.94 0.24
CA ALA A 93 3.00 -8.83 0.03
C ALA A 93 2.28 -8.53 -1.30
N ALA A 94 2.16 -7.25 -1.66
CA ALA A 94 1.49 -6.80 -2.89
C ALA A 94 2.33 -6.97 -4.16
N THR A 95 3.65 -7.17 -4.03
CA THR A 95 4.58 -7.28 -5.17
C THR A 95 5.58 -8.41 -4.96
N LYS A 96 6.81 -8.27 -5.49
CA LYS A 96 7.86 -9.28 -5.33
C LYS A 96 8.71 -8.98 -4.10
N HIS A 97 8.62 -9.82 -3.08
CA HIS A 97 9.55 -9.83 -1.96
C HIS A 97 10.92 -10.39 -2.40
N VAL A 98 12.02 -9.67 -2.15
CA VAL A 98 13.38 -10.07 -2.54
C VAL A 98 14.37 -9.83 -1.40
N PRO A 99 15.42 -10.67 -1.24
CA PRO A 99 16.48 -10.43 -0.29
C PRO A 99 17.16 -9.06 -0.49
N ALA A 100 17.36 -8.33 0.60
CA ALA A 100 18.10 -7.08 0.62
C ALA A 100 19.60 -7.35 0.77
N MET A 101 20.29 -7.69 -0.33
CA MET A 101 21.75 -7.92 -0.35
C MET A 101 22.48 -6.87 -1.20
N GLY A 102 23.69 -6.50 -0.78
CA GLY A 102 24.60 -5.64 -1.54
C GLY A 102 23.98 -4.26 -1.85
N ARG A 103 23.84 -3.91 -3.13
CA ARG A 103 23.24 -2.62 -3.57
C ARG A 103 21.79 -2.43 -3.09
N LYS A 104 21.12 -3.46 -2.59
CA LYS A 104 19.75 -3.40 -2.07
C LYS A 104 19.67 -3.13 -0.56
N GLU A 105 20.79 -3.11 0.15
CA GLU A 105 20.83 -2.83 1.59
C GLU A 105 20.59 -1.34 1.89
N THR A 106 21.04 -0.42 1.03
CA THR A 106 21.07 1.02 1.37
C THR A 106 19.90 1.80 0.79
N VAL A 107 19.23 2.63 1.60
CA VAL A 107 17.98 3.33 1.23
C VAL A 107 18.16 4.25 0.01
N ARG A 108 19.34 4.88 -0.15
CA ARG A 108 19.55 5.97 -1.10
C ARG A 108 19.72 5.57 -2.57
N ARG A 109 20.25 4.38 -2.88
CA ARG A 109 20.69 4.07 -4.26
C ARG A 109 19.56 3.91 -5.28
N PRO A 110 18.45 3.23 -4.97
CA PRO A 110 17.34 3.13 -5.93
C PRO A 110 16.68 4.48 -6.25
N LEU A 111 16.79 5.46 -5.35
CA LEU A 111 16.26 6.82 -5.51
C LEU A 111 17.27 7.79 -6.14
N GLY A 112 18.43 7.31 -6.60
CA GLY A 112 19.44 8.11 -7.30
C GLY A 112 20.55 8.71 -6.42
N GLY A 113 20.72 8.27 -5.17
CA GLY A 113 21.80 8.74 -4.29
C GLY A 113 22.82 7.64 -3.98
N ASP A 114 24.12 7.94 -4.06
CA ASP A 114 25.16 7.04 -3.55
C ASP A 114 25.22 7.06 -2.01
N GLY A 115 25.36 5.90 -1.39
CA GLY A 115 25.52 5.79 0.05
C GLY A 115 25.74 4.35 0.49
N GLU A 116 26.78 4.15 1.32
CA GLU A 116 26.99 2.94 2.10
C GLU A 116 25.95 2.82 3.22
N PRO A 117 25.70 1.62 3.76
CA PRO A 117 24.83 1.46 4.91
C PRO A 117 25.37 2.29 6.07
N ALA A 118 24.50 2.99 6.80
CA ALA A 118 24.92 3.71 8.00
C ALA A 118 25.39 2.75 9.12
N VAL A 119 24.99 1.48 9.03
CA VAL A 119 25.33 0.40 9.96
C VAL A 119 25.53 -0.88 9.17
N SER A 120 26.52 -1.67 9.56
CA SER A 120 26.79 -2.98 8.95
C SER A 120 25.59 -3.91 9.14
N SER A 121 25.20 -4.59 8.07
CA SER A 121 24.17 -5.62 8.11
C SER A 121 24.66 -6.78 9.01
N PRO A 122 23.83 -7.27 9.96
CA PRO A 122 24.17 -8.46 10.73
C PRO A 122 24.43 -9.64 9.79
N ALA A 123 25.38 -10.51 10.14
CA ALA A 123 25.60 -11.74 9.40
C ALA A 123 24.30 -12.58 9.43
N ILE A 124 23.80 -12.96 8.26
CA ILE A 124 22.67 -13.90 8.15
C ILE A 124 23.17 -15.24 8.71
N GLN A 125 22.74 -15.60 9.92
CA GLN A 125 22.96 -16.95 10.44
C GLN A 125 21.99 -17.92 9.75
N PRO A 126 22.44 -19.10 9.32
CA PRO A 126 21.55 -20.10 8.77
C PRO A 126 20.52 -20.53 9.85
N PRO A 127 19.30 -20.89 9.45
CA PRO A 127 18.31 -21.42 10.39
C PRO A 127 18.83 -22.72 11.03
N ASN A 128 18.58 -22.90 12.33
CA ASN A 128 18.79 -24.16 13.05
C ASN A 128 17.89 -25.28 12.50
#